data_AF-A0A059XLS9-F1
#
_entry.id   AF-A0A059XLS9-F1
#
_cell.length_a   1.000
_cell.length_b   1.000
_cell.length_c   1.000
_cell.angle_alpha   90.00
_cell.angle_beta   90.00
_cell.angle_gamma   90.00
#
_symmetry.space_group_name_H-M   'P 1'
#
loop_
_entity.id
_entity.type
_entity.pdbx_description
1 polymer ?
#
loop_
_entity_poly.entity_id
_entity_poly.type
_entity_poly.pdbx_seq_one_letter_code
_entity_poly.pdbx_strand_id
1 'polypeptide(L)'
;MLIQILIIQLLFGSSQTVNKTFNLFTYNMPVKQVEIFLENYLIQLSNIIAHMLVQNFNTVNETNASYLCNVKFLSDRKLEKLKNNLIWNTLIKNCIERPRSIYESRYKVWGFYQEGLNCQYIYACRSNELQMLSSMQILITFLLEVQDFFVPKIKSTIFLIGQIIIYAGQNLLNQIMRTSLEILRRSSNFKKQSNSL
;
A
#
# COMPACT_ATOMS: atom_id res chain seq x y z
N MET A 1 -11.52 -17.12 3.18
CA MET A 1 -12.81 -16.40 3.06
C MET A 1 -13.17 -16.11 1.60
N LEU A 2 -12.34 -15.41 0.82
CA LEU A 2 -12.64 -15.10 -0.60
C LEU A 2 -12.96 -16.34 -1.46
N ILE A 3 -12.23 -17.43 -1.27
CA ILE A 3 -12.45 -18.69 -1.98
C ILE A 3 -13.79 -19.35 -1.62
N GLN A 4 -14.20 -19.25 -0.36
CA GLN A 4 -15.47 -19.80 0.11
C GLN A 4 -16.62 -19.04 -0.54
N ILE A 5 -16.48 -17.72 -0.65
CA ILE A 5 -17.43 -16.86 -1.37
C ILE A 5 -17.48 -17.24 -2.85
N LEU A 6 -16.33 -17.41 -3.50
CA LEU A 6 -16.26 -17.85 -4.90
C LEU A 6 -16.95 -19.20 -5.11
N ILE A 7 -16.67 -20.20 -4.26
CA ILE A 7 -17.26 -21.54 -4.35
C ILE A 7 -18.77 -21.49 -4.13
N ILE A 8 -19.23 -20.79 -3.08
CA ILE A 8 -20.67 -20.61 -2.82
C ILE A 8 -21.35 -19.96 -4.01
N GLN A 9 -20.70 -18.98 -4.63
CA GLN A 9 -21.28 -18.24 -5.74
C GLN A 9 -21.27 -19.04 -7.05
N LEU A 10 -20.23 -19.85 -7.31
CA LEU A 10 -20.20 -20.77 -8.46
C LEU A 10 -21.22 -21.91 -8.32
N LEU A 11 -21.41 -22.44 -7.11
CA LEU A 11 -22.32 -23.56 -6.86
C LEU A 11 -23.79 -23.14 -6.76
N PHE A 12 -24.06 -22.01 -6.10
CA PHE A 12 -25.42 -21.59 -5.76
C PHE A 12 -25.89 -20.34 -6.51
N GLY A 13 -25.03 -19.73 -7.35
CA GLY A 13 -25.33 -18.54 -8.17
C GLY A 13 -25.42 -17.23 -7.38
N SER A 14 -26.04 -17.26 -6.20
CA SER A 14 -26.10 -16.13 -5.28
C SER A 14 -26.26 -16.60 -3.84
N SER A 15 -25.82 -15.78 -2.88
CA SER A 15 -26.03 -16.05 -1.46
C SER A 15 -26.21 -14.77 -0.69
N GLN A 16 -27.13 -14.78 0.29
CA GLN A 16 -27.42 -13.61 1.12
C GLN A 16 -26.19 -13.18 1.94
N THR A 17 -25.30 -14.12 2.30
CA THR A 17 -24.05 -13.82 3.01
C THR A 17 -23.09 -13.05 2.11
N VAL A 18 -22.93 -13.51 0.86
CA VAL A 18 -22.10 -12.90 -0.17
C VAL A 18 -22.55 -11.47 -0.50
N ASN A 19 -23.87 -11.26 -0.59
CA ASN A 19 -24.45 -9.93 -0.82
C ASN A 19 -24.16 -8.97 0.33
N LYS A 20 -24.25 -9.43 1.59
CA LYS A 20 -23.91 -8.60 2.77
C LYS A 20 -22.43 -8.24 2.82
N THR A 21 -21.54 -9.17 2.43
CA THR A 21 -20.10 -8.95 2.50
C THR A 21 -19.61 -8.00 1.41
N PHE A 22 -20.09 -8.11 0.18
CA PHE A 22 -19.54 -7.29 -0.90
C PHE A 22 -20.43 -6.11 -1.28
N ASN A 23 -21.70 -6.07 -0.87
CA ASN A 23 -22.70 -5.04 -1.20
C ASN A 23 -22.87 -4.70 -2.70
N LEU A 24 -22.02 -5.26 -3.56
CA LEU A 24 -21.81 -5.00 -4.98
C LEU A 24 -22.33 -6.15 -5.87
N PHE A 25 -22.69 -7.28 -5.28
CA PHE A 25 -23.23 -8.44 -6.00
C PHE A 25 -24.75 -8.40 -6.17
N THR A 26 -25.30 -7.25 -6.52
CA THR A 26 -26.73 -7.12 -6.80
C THR A 26 -27.05 -7.55 -8.22
N TYR A 27 -27.93 -8.56 -8.30
CA TYR A 27 -28.65 -9.11 -9.45
C TYR A 27 -27.82 -9.75 -10.58
N ASN A 28 -26.73 -9.13 -11.05
CA ASN A 28 -25.87 -9.66 -12.12
C ASN A 28 -24.39 -9.44 -11.77
N MET A 29 -23.70 -10.53 -11.41
CA MET A 29 -22.27 -10.45 -11.17
C MET A 29 -21.54 -10.34 -12.53
N PRO A 30 -20.74 -9.28 -12.77
CA PRO A 30 -20.02 -9.15 -14.02
C PRO A 30 -19.08 -10.34 -14.19
N VAL A 31 -19.13 -11.04 -15.32
CA VAL A 31 -18.24 -12.18 -15.64
C VAL A 31 -16.77 -11.85 -15.32
N LYS A 32 -16.37 -10.61 -15.61
CA LYS A 32 -15.04 -10.07 -15.32
C LYS A 32 -14.65 -10.10 -13.83
N GLN A 33 -15.59 -9.93 -12.90
CA GLN A 33 -15.29 -10.05 -11.47
C GLN A 33 -15.11 -11.51 -11.04
N VAL A 34 -15.84 -12.47 -11.64
CA VAL A 34 -15.60 -13.91 -11.38
C VAL A 34 -14.21 -14.28 -11.85
N GLU A 35 -13.85 -13.84 -13.05
CA GLU A 35 -12.54 -14.04 -13.67
C GLU A 35 -11.42 -13.56 -12.73
N ILE A 36 -11.51 -12.33 -12.24
CA ILE A 36 -10.56 -11.76 -11.27
C ILE A 36 -10.41 -12.62 -10.00
N PHE A 37 -11.51 -13.14 -9.45
CA PHE A 37 -11.43 -13.98 -8.26
C PHE A 37 -10.80 -15.34 -8.55
N LEU A 38 -11.06 -15.90 -9.72
CA LEU A 38 -10.50 -17.16 -10.17
C LEU A 38 -9.00 -17.04 -10.48
N GLU A 39 -8.58 -15.96 -11.13
CA GLU A 39 -7.16 -15.61 -11.31
C GLU A 39 -6.46 -15.50 -9.97
N ASN A 40 -7.02 -14.74 -9.03
CA ASN A 40 -6.46 -14.62 -7.69
C ASN A 40 -6.36 -15.97 -6.99
N TYR A 41 -7.35 -16.83 -7.14
CA TYR A 41 -7.32 -18.17 -6.57
C TYR A 41 -6.17 -19.00 -7.16
N LEU A 42 -6.04 -19.03 -8.49
CA LEU A 42 -4.94 -19.73 -9.18
C LEU A 42 -3.57 -19.23 -8.70
N ILE A 43 -3.39 -17.91 -8.59
CA ILE A 43 -2.16 -17.30 -8.10
C ILE A 43 -1.88 -17.70 -6.64
N GLN A 44 -2.88 -17.65 -5.76
CA GLN A 44 -2.72 -18.04 -4.37
C GLN A 44 -2.41 -19.54 -4.22
N LEU A 45 -3.07 -20.39 -5.00
CA LEU A 45 -2.84 -21.83 -5.02
C LEU A 45 -1.41 -22.13 -5.50
N SER A 46 -0.99 -21.52 -6.60
CA SER A 46 0.38 -21.62 -7.12
C SER A 46 1.41 -21.20 -6.06
N ASN A 47 1.18 -20.08 -5.36
CA ASN A 47 2.06 -19.61 -4.30
C ASN A 47 2.11 -20.59 -3.10
N ILE A 48 1.00 -21.22 -2.73
CA ILE A 48 0.97 -22.25 -1.68
C ILE A 48 1.76 -23.49 -2.13
N ILE A 49 1.53 -23.98 -3.34
CA ILE A 49 2.26 -25.14 -3.90
C ILE A 49 3.75 -24.84 -3.94
N ALA A 50 4.16 -23.68 -4.44
CA ALA A 50 5.56 -23.26 -4.48
C ALA A 50 6.17 -23.20 -3.07
N HIS A 51 5.44 -22.65 -2.09
CA HIS A 51 5.91 -22.58 -0.70
C HIS A 51 6.11 -23.98 -0.10
N MET A 52 5.16 -24.89 -0.31
CA MET A 52 5.23 -26.27 0.16
C MET A 52 6.42 -27.02 -0.47
N LEU A 53 6.61 -26.87 -1.78
CA LEU A 53 7.74 -27.48 -2.48
C LEU A 53 9.07 -26.99 -1.92
N VAL A 54 9.23 -25.67 -1.75
CA VAL A 54 10.47 -25.07 -1.23
C VAL A 54 10.73 -25.45 0.23
N GLN A 55 9.70 -25.58 1.05
CA GLN A 55 9.85 -26.00 2.45
C GLN A 55 10.29 -27.45 2.59
N ASN A 56 9.90 -28.32 1.66
CA ASN A 56 10.23 -29.74 1.67
C ASN A 56 11.68 -30.04 1.27
N PHE A 57 12.42 -29.07 0.69
CA PHE A 57 13.83 -29.27 0.36
C PHE A 57 14.70 -29.18 1.62
N ASN A 58 15.50 -30.24 1.86
CA ASN A 58 16.47 -30.25 2.95
C ASN A 58 17.85 -29.76 2.49
N THR A 59 18.26 -30.16 1.28
CA THR A 59 19.56 -29.78 0.69
C THR A 59 19.40 -29.49 -0.79
N VAL A 60 20.32 -28.72 -1.37
CA VAL A 60 20.27 -28.35 -2.79
C VAL A 60 20.61 -29.53 -3.71
N ASN A 61 21.30 -30.55 -3.18
CA ASN A 61 21.64 -31.77 -3.90
C ASN A 61 20.49 -32.77 -4.00
N GLU A 62 19.36 -32.53 -3.32
CA GLU A 62 18.13 -33.29 -3.60
C GLU A 62 17.75 -33.07 -5.07
N THR A 63 17.60 -34.16 -5.81
CA THR A 63 17.50 -34.22 -7.28
C THR A 63 16.46 -33.30 -7.89
N ASN A 64 15.46 -32.85 -7.12
CA ASN A 64 14.37 -31.99 -7.58
C ASN A 64 14.62 -30.49 -7.35
N ALA A 65 15.48 -30.12 -6.40
CA ALA A 65 15.74 -28.72 -6.06
C ALA A 65 16.51 -28.01 -7.18
N SER A 66 17.43 -28.70 -7.86
CA SER A 66 18.21 -28.18 -8.98
C SER A 66 17.38 -27.90 -10.24
N TYR A 67 16.27 -28.62 -10.45
CA TYR A 67 15.34 -28.37 -11.57
C TYR A 67 14.36 -27.23 -11.28
N LEU A 68 13.98 -27.04 -10.02
CA LEU A 68 12.97 -26.06 -9.61
C LEU A 68 13.58 -24.71 -9.22
N CYS A 69 14.80 -24.70 -8.69
CA CYS A 69 15.51 -23.49 -8.31
C CYS A 69 16.58 -23.14 -9.35
N ASN A 70 16.70 -21.85 -9.66
CA ASN A 70 17.77 -21.33 -10.51
C ASN A 70 19.14 -21.73 -9.94
N VAL A 71 20.11 -22.05 -10.81
CA VAL A 71 21.55 -22.29 -10.53
C VAL A 71 22.13 -21.33 -9.48
N LYS A 72 21.61 -20.10 -9.37
CA LYS A 72 22.01 -19.13 -8.34
C LYS A 72 21.77 -19.60 -6.89
N PHE A 73 20.91 -20.58 -6.65
CA PHE A 73 20.56 -21.15 -5.34
C PHE A 73 21.30 -22.46 -5.01
N LEU A 74 22.36 -22.80 -5.76
CA LEU A 74 23.14 -24.05 -5.61
C LEU A 74 23.76 -24.32 -4.24
N SER A 75 23.76 -23.36 -3.30
CA SER A 75 24.28 -23.58 -1.95
C SER A 75 23.17 -23.70 -0.91
N ASP A 76 23.30 -24.66 0.00
CA ASP A 76 22.34 -24.91 1.08
C ASP A 76 22.05 -23.63 1.89
N ARG A 77 23.05 -22.77 2.07
CA ARG A 77 22.88 -21.49 2.75
C ARG A 77 21.92 -20.54 2.04
N LYS A 78 21.90 -20.53 0.70
CA LYS A 78 20.98 -19.70 -0.08
C LYS A 78 19.57 -20.27 -0.07
N LEU A 79 19.42 -21.60 -0.08
CA LEU A 79 18.14 -22.28 0.09
C LEU A 79 17.53 -21.97 1.46
N GLU A 80 18.30 -22.08 2.53
CA GLU A 80 17.85 -21.72 3.88
C GLU A 80 17.51 -20.22 4.00
N LYS A 81 18.28 -19.33 3.33
CA LYS A 81 17.92 -17.91 3.25
C LYS A 81 16.59 -17.70 2.53
N LEU A 82 16.31 -18.44 1.46
CA LEU A 82 15.02 -18.38 0.75
C LEU A 82 13.88 -18.83 1.66
N LYS A 83 14.02 -19.97 2.37
CA LYS A 83 13.03 -20.48 3.33
C LYS A 83 12.74 -19.45 4.43
N ASN A 84 13.78 -18.87 5.01
CA ASN A 84 13.64 -17.81 6.02
C ASN A 84 12.90 -16.59 5.48
N ASN A 85 13.24 -16.12 4.28
CA ASN A 85 12.54 -14.99 3.65
C ASN A 85 11.06 -15.30 3.40
N LEU A 86 10.73 -16.53 2.99
CA LEU A 86 9.34 -16.94 2.80
C LEU A 86 8.56 -16.97 4.12
N ILE A 87 9.17 -17.45 5.21
CA ILE A 87 8.57 -17.41 6.56
C ILE A 87 8.31 -15.96 6.98
N TRP A 88 9.31 -15.08 6.84
CA TRP A 88 9.16 -13.66 7.16
C TRP A 88 8.07 -12.99 6.33
N ASN A 89 7.97 -13.28 5.04
CA ASN A 89 6.91 -12.78 4.18
C ASN A 89 5.52 -13.20 4.69
N THR A 90 5.36 -14.46 5.09
CA THR A 90 4.10 -14.97 5.66
C THR A 90 3.78 -14.28 7.00
N LEU A 91 4.78 -14.07 7.85
CA LEU A 91 4.60 -13.34 9.12
C LEU A 91 4.17 -11.89 8.88
N ILE A 92 4.82 -11.17 7.97
CA ILE A 92 4.45 -9.78 7.62
C ILE A 92 3.03 -9.72 7.07
N LYS A 93 2.67 -10.63 6.15
CA LYS A 93 1.32 -10.72 5.59
C LYS A 93 0.27 -10.95 6.68
N ASN A 94 0.55 -11.83 7.63
CA ASN A 94 -0.40 -12.16 8.70
C ASN A 94 -0.47 -11.11 9.81
N CYS A 95 0.65 -10.54 10.21
CA CYS A 95 0.72 -9.61 11.33
C CYS A 95 0.42 -8.16 10.93
N ILE A 96 0.74 -7.75 9.69
CA ILE A 96 0.63 -6.35 9.25
C ILE A 96 -0.40 -6.20 8.13
N GLU A 97 -0.23 -6.91 7.01
CA GLU A 97 -1.10 -6.68 5.84
C GLU A 97 -2.56 -7.12 6.10
N ARG A 98 -2.76 -8.25 6.79
CA ARG A 98 -4.08 -8.75 7.14
C ARG A 98 -4.88 -7.78 8.01
N PRO A 99 -4.41 -7.34 9.20
CA PRO A 99 -5.18 -6.39 10.01
C PRO A 99 -5.42 -5.07 9.27
N ARG A 100 -4.43 -4.56 8.52
CA ARG A 100 -4.61 -3.37 7.69
C ARG A 100 -5.73 -3.54 6.66
N SER A 101 -5.76 -4.67 5.95
CA SER A 101 -6.81 -4.95 4.96
C SER A 101 -8.21 -5.05 5.57
N ILE A 102 -8.31 -5.57 6.80
CA ILE A 102 -9.58 -5.66 7.54
C ILE A 102 -10.01 -4.27 8.00
N TYR A 103 -9.09 -3.48 8.56
CA TYR A 103 -9.33 -2.10 8.99
C TYR A 103 -9.87 -1.23 7.85
N GLU A 104 -9.20 -1.27 6.70
CA GLU A 104 -9.59 -0.52 5.49
C GLU A 104 -10.78 -1.16 4.74
N SER A 105 -11.40 -2.23 5.28
CA SER A 105 -12.55 -2.92 4.67
C SER A 105 -12.33 -3.30 3.21
N ARG A 106 -11.16 -3.87 2.90
CA ARG A 106 -10.77 -4.25 1.54
C ARG A 106 -10.09 -5.61 1.47
N TYR A 107 -10.29 -6.29 0.35
CA TYR A 107 -9.56 -7.49 -0.04
C TYR A 107 -8.51 -7.15 -1.08
N LYS A 108 -7.29 -7.64 -0.90
CA LYS A 108 -6.24 -7.61 -1.93
C LYS A 108 -6.42 -8.82 -2.84
N VAL A 109 -6.57 -8.57 -4.14
CA VAL A 109 -6.86 -9.58 -5.15
C VAL A 109 -5.81 -9.47 -6.25
N TRP A 110 -5.15 -10.59 -6.56
CA TRP A 110 -4.14 -10.68 -7.61
C TRP A 110 -4.77 -11.04 -8.95
N GLY A 111 -4.29 -10.45 -10.03
CA GLY A 111 -4.74 -10.76 -11.37
C GLY A 111 -3.60 -10.67 -12.38
N PHE A 112 -3.85 -11.20 -13.57
CA PHE A 112 -2.93 -11.12 -14.69
C PHE A 112 -3.30 -9.93 -15.58
N TYR A 113 -2.34 -9.03 -15.77
CA TYR A 113 -2.50 -7.84 -16.61
C TYR A 113 -1.43 -7.83 -17.69
N GLN A 114 -1.56 -6.94 -18.67
CA GLN A 114 -0.59 -6.81 -19.78
C GLN A 114 0.84 -6.56 -19.27
N GLU A 115 1.00 -5.82 -18.17
CA GLU A 115 2.29 -5.52 -17.54
C GLU A 115 2.81 -6.65 -16.63
N GLY A 116 2.05 -7.74 -16.48
CA GLY A 116 2.37 -8.88 -15.65
C GLY A 116 1.41 -9.05 -14.47
N LEU A 117 1.92 -9.65 -13.39
CA LEU A 117 1.13 -9.95 -12.19
C LEU A 117 0.98 -8.68 -11.33
N ASN A 118 -0.26 -8.22 -11.18
CA ASN A 118 -0.58 -7.03 -10.39
C ASN A 118 -1.68 -7.31 -9.36
N CYS A 119 -1.83 -6.43 -8.37
CA CYS A 119 -2.87 -6.52 -7.37
C CYS A 119 -3.81 -5.32 -7.40
N GLN A 120 -5.08 -5.60 -7.13
CA GLN A 120 -6.12 -4.59 -6.94
C GLN A 120 -6.81 -4.79 -5.59
N TYR A 121 -7.49 -3.74 -5.13
CA TYR A 121 -8.26 -3.77 -3.90
C TYR A 121 -9.75 -3.75 -4.20
N ILE A 122 -10.47 -4.71 -3.61
CA ILE A 122 -11.92 -4.81 -3.72
C ILE A 122 -12.53 -4.49 -2.37
N TYR A 123 -13.49 -3.57 -2.34
CA TYR A 123 -14.21 -3.23 -1.12
C TYR A 123 -15.06 -4.41 -0.63
N ALA A 124 -15.03 -4.66 0.67
CA ALA A 124 -15.90 -5.62 1.33
C ALA A 124 -16.17 -5.19 2.77
N CYS A 125 -17.42 -5.37 3.22
CA CYS A 125 -17.79 -5.23 4.62
C CYS A 125 -17.16 -6.36 5.44
N ARG A 126 -16.11 -6.01 6.20
CA ARG A 126 -15.29 -6.94 6.99
C ARG A 126 -15.31 -6.64 8.49
N SER A 127 -16.32 -5.92 8.98
CA SER A 127 -16.43 -5.52 10.38
C SER A 127 -16.43 -6.70 11.35
N ASN A 128 -17.08 -7.80 10.98
CA ASN A 128 -17.12 -9.02 11.80
C ASN A 128 -15.74 -9.69 11.94
N GLU A 129 -14.85 -9.52 10.95
CA GLU A 129 -13.51 -10.12 10.99
C GLU A 129 -12.57 -9.39 11.97
N LEU A 130 -12.88 -8.15 12.37
CA LEU A 130 -12.10 -7.40 13.36
C LEU A 130 -12.06 -8.14 14.71
N GLN A 131 -13.18 -8.78 15.10
CA GLN A 131 -13.28 -9.53 16.35
C GLN A 131 -12.45 -10.82 16.32
N MET A 132 -12.05 -11.29 15.14
CA MET A 132 -11.24 -12.49 14.95
C MET A 132 -9.73 -12.21 14.90
N LEU A 133 -9.32 -10.94 15.04
CA LEU A 133 -7.91 -10.56 15.07
C LEU A 133 -7.26 -11.01 16.37
N SER A 134 -5.99 -11.43 16.29
CA SER A 134 -5.18 -11.71 17.48
C SER A 134 -4.79 -10.40 18.19
N SER A 135 -4.41 -10.47 19.47
CA SER A 135 -4.02 -9.28 20.24
C SER A 135 -2.90 -8.48 19.57
N MET A 136 -1.93 -9.15 18.94
CA MET A 136 -0.86 -8.48 18.18
C MET A 136 -1.39 -7.77 16.93
N GLN A 137 -2.38 -8.34 16.25
CA GLN A 137 -3.01 -7.73 15.08
C GLN A 137 -3.89 -6.53 15.46
N ILE A 138 -4.54 -6.58 16.64
CA ILE A 138 -5.32 -5.47 17.18
C ILE A 138 -4.42 -4.26 17.49
N LEU A 139 -3.19 -4.50 17.95
CA LEU A 139 -2.22 -3.41 18.13
C LEU A 139 -1.93 -2.69 16.80
N ILE A 140 -1.81 -3.44 15.69
CA ILE A 140 -1.62 -2.85 14.37
C ILE A 140 -2.83 -2.00 13.95
N THR A 141 -4.07 -2.48 14.17
CA THR A 141 -5.26 -1.68 13.84
C THR A 141 -5.33 -0.42 14.70
N PHE A 142 -4.98 -0.49 15.98
CA PHE A 142 -4.91 0.69 16.84
C PHE A 142 -3.88 1.72 16.35
N LEU A 143 -2.69 1.27 15.92
CA LEU A 143 -1.68 2.16 15.34
C LEU A 143 -2.17 2.85 14.06
N LEU A 144 -2.97 2.15 13.23
CA LEU A 144 -3.60 2.72 12.06
C LEU A 144 -4.66 3.77 12.44
N GLU A 145 -5.48 3.53 13.46
CA GLU A 145 -6.44 4.51 13.97
C GLU A 145 -5.75 5.78 14.50
N VAL A 146 -4.67 5.60 15.26
CA VAL A 146 -3.82 6.69 15.73
C VAL A 146 -3.26 7.46 14.54
N GLN A 147 -2.72 6.76 13.54
CA GLN A 147 -2.21 7.39 12.32
C GLN A 147 -3.28 8.23 11.62
N ASP A 148 -4.46 7.68 11.39
CA ASP A 148 -5.55 8.37 10.69
C ASP A 148 -6.08 9.58 11.47
N PHE A 149 -5.99 9.57 12.80
CA PHE A 149 -6.33 10.71 13.63
C PHE A 149 -5.26 11.81 13.62
N PHE A 150 -3.97 11.44 13.69
CA PHE A 150 -2.87 12.40 13.84
C PHE A 150 -2.35 12.94 12.50
N VAL A 151 -2.26 12.13 11.45
CA VAL A 151 -1.69 12.53 10.15
C VAL A 151 -2.40 13.76 9.55
N PRO A 152 -3.75 13.83 9.49
CA PRO A 152 -4.42 15.01 8.95
C PRO A 152 -4.12 16.28 9.76
N LYS A 153 -4.02 16.15 11.09
CA LYS A 153 -3.73 17.28 11.99
C LYS A 153 -2.31 17.79 11.80
N ILE A 154 -1.33 16.90 11.76
CA ILE A 154 0.07 17.25 11.50
C ILE A 154 0.23 17.88 10.11
N LYS A 155 -0.43 17.33 9.09
CA LYS A 155 -0.41 17.90 7.73
C LYS A 155 -0.99 19.31 7.70
N SER A 156 -2.10 19.54 8.40
CA SER A 156 -2.75 20.84 8.50
C SER A 156 -1.85 21.87 9.20
N THR A 157 -1.24 21.51 10.34
CA THR A 157 -0.33 22.42 11.06
C THR A 157 0.91 22.77 10.24
N ILE A 158 1.53 21.78 9.58
CA ILE A 158 2.67 22.03 8.68
C ILE A 158 2.27 22.94 7.53
N PHE A 159 1.09 22.72 6.93
CA PHE A 159 0.59 23.56 5.84
C PHE A 159 0.37 25.01 6.27
N LEU A 160 -0.21 25.24 7.45
CA LEU A 160 -0.37 26.59 8.03
C LEU A 160 0.97 27.26 8.30
N ILE A 161 1.91 26.56 8.93
CA ILE A 161 3.26 27.07 9.19
C ILE A 161 3.95 27.44 7.86
N GLY A 162 3.84 26.58 6.85
CA GLY A 162 4.37 26.83 5.51
C GLY A 162 3.80 28.10 4.88
N GLN A 163 2.48 28.32 4.99
CA GLN A 163 1.85 29.55 4.50
C GLN A 163 2.36 30.81 5.22
N ILE A 164 2.52 30.74 6.55
CA ILE A 164 3.04 31.86 7.34
C ILE A 164 4.46 32.20 6.90
N ILE A 165 5.32 31.19 6.72
CA ILE A 165 6.70 31.39 6.25
C ILE A 165 6.73 32.02 4.86
N ILE A 166 5.93 31.51 3.92
CA ILE A 166 5.86 32.05 2.54
C ILE A 166 5.39 33.51 2.57
N TYR A 167 4.33 33.82 3.29
CA TYR A 167 3.80 35.18 3.40
C TYR A 167 4.80 36.14 4.04
N ALA A 168 5.44 35.72 5.14
CA ALA A 168 6.49 36.51 5.80
C ALA A 168 7.68 36.75 4.86
N GLY A 169 8.12 35.73 4.14
CA GLY A 169 9.18 35.83 3.14
C GLY A 169 8.83 36.80 2.00
N GLN A 170 7.61 36.70 1.45
CA GLN A 170 7.13 37.62 0.41
C GLN A 170 7.10 39.07 0.91
N ASN A 171 6.62 39.31 2.12
CA ASN A 171 6.56 40.66 2.70
C ASN A 171 7.97 41.24 2.91
N LEU A 172 8.91 40.45 3.44
CA LEU A 172 10.30 40.88 3.63
C LEU A 172 10.99 41.18 2.29
N LEU A 173 10.83 40.32 1.28
CA LEU A 173 11.36 40.57 -0.06
C LEU A 173 10.80 41.85 -0.66
N ASN A 174 9.49 42.09 -0.52
CA ASN A 174 8.87 43.31 -1.03
C ASN A 174 9.39 44.57 -0.31
N GLN A 175 9.61 44.51 1.00
CA GLN A 175 10.22 45.60 1.76
C GLN A 175 11.66 45.89 1.31
N ILE A 176 12.48 44.85 1.09
CA ILE A 176 13.86 44.99 0.61
C ILE A 176 13.90 45.58 -0.82
N MET A 177 13.00 45.12 -1.70
CA MET A 177 12.88 45.69 -3.06
C MET A 177 12.47 47.16 -3.02
N ARG A 178 11.56 47.53 -2.14
CA ARG A 178 11.12 48.92 -1.99
C ARG A 178 12.22 49.83 -1.46
N THR A 179 12.94 49.42 -0.42
CA THR A 179 14.03 50.23 0.17
C THR A 179 15.20 50.38 -0.81
N SER A 180 15.57 49.32 -1.53
CA SER A 180 16.62 49.39 -2.56
C SER A 180 16.24 50.33 -3.71
N LEU A 181 14.99 50.30 -4.19
CA LEU A 181 14.47 51.26 -5.17
C LEU A 181 14.51 52.70 -4.66
N GLU A 182 14.13 52.94 -3.41
CA GLU A 182 14.18 54.28 -2.80
C GLU A 182 15.61 54.82 -2.67
N ILE A 183 16.57 53.96 -2.31
CA ILE A 183 18.00 54.32 -2.23
C ILE A 183 18.56 54.65 -3.62
N LEU A 184 18.27 53.82 -4.63
CA LEU A 184 18.64 54.07 -6.04
C LEU A 184 18.05 55.39 -6.55
N ARG A 185 16.78 55.67 -6.24
CA ARG A 185 16.14 56.92 -6.62
C ARG A 185 16.81 58.12 -5.96
N ARG A 186 17.10 58.04 -4.65
CA ARG A 186 17.81 59.10 -3.92
C ARG A 186 19.21 59.34 -4.50
N SER A 187 20.00 58.30 -4.75
CA SER A 187 21.35 58.44 -5.31
C SER A 187 21.33 59.05 -6.72
N SER A 188 20.35 58.68 -7.55
CA SER A 188 20.17 59.30 -8.89
C SER A 188 19.81 60.79 -8.82
N ASN A 189 19.00 61.19 -7.83
CA ASN A 189 18.64 62.59 -7.61
C ASN A 189 19.84 63.41 -7.11
N PHE A 190 20.63 62.87 -6.18
CA PHE A 190 21.87 63.53 -5.72
C PHE A 190 22.88 63.75 -6.85
N LYS A 191 23.03 62.78 -7.76
CA LYS A 191 23.91 62.91 -8.93
C LYS A 191 23.44 63.96 -9.94
N LYS A 192 22.13 64.19 -10.06
CA LYS A 192 21.59 65.29 -10.87
C LYS A 192 21.88 66.66 -10.25
N GLN A 193 21.87 66.76 -8.94
CA GLN A 193 22.08 68.01 -8.21
C GLN A 193 23.57 68.42 -8.13
N SER A 194 24.49 67.44 -8.14
CA SER A 194 25.94 67.70 -8.22
C SER A 194 26.42 68.11 -9.61
N ASN A 195 25.70 67.75 -10.67
CA ASN A 195 26.02 68.11 -12.06
C ASN A 195 25.43 69.47 -12.48
N SER A 196 24.70 70.14 -11.59
CA SER A 196 24.08 71.46 -11.82
C SER A 196 24.73 72.60 -11.00
N LEU A 197 25.88 72.34 -10.39
CA LEU A 197 26.80 73.32 -9.79
C LEU A 197 28.05 73.39 -10.65
#